data_AF-A0A4U1CX45-F1
#
_entry.id   AF-A0A4U1CX45-F1
#
_cell.length_a   1.000
_cell.length_b   1.000
_cell.length_c   1.000
_cell.angle_alpha   90.00
_cell.angle_beta   90.00
_cell.angle_gamma   90.00
#
_symmetry.space_group_name_H-M   'P 1'
#
loop_
_entity.id
_entity.type
_entity.pdbx_description
1 polymer ?
#
loop_
_entity_poly.entity_id
_entity_poly.type
_entity_poly.pdbx_seq_one_letter_code
_entity_poly.pdbx_strand_id
1 'polypeptide(L)'
;MKRLILFICVCSFLSCKKNNKAEENITDYYWVLKTAVITPAKIINGKSTTDYKNALGEGSCLASNYTFNFLSTGIYQVSSNGSLCDMVANNNDQKWSKDGNVITLLNNYAAIKQLTVSGNVMLQTTSFTENNVNYNIIYTYSAIKK
;
A
#
# COMPACT_ATOMS: atom_id res chain seq x y z
N MET A 1 47.38 22.42 38.73
CA MET A 1 45.95 22.74 38.55
C MET A 1 45.52 22.39 37.13
N LYS A 2 44.36 21.73 37.00
CA LYS A 2 43.47 21.66 35.82
C LYS A 2 44.01 20.87 34.59
N ARG A 3 43.65 19.58 34.46
CA ARG A 3 42.44 18.97 33.82
C ARG A 3 42.56 18.97 32.28
N LEU A 4 42.90 17.83 31.65
CA LEU A 4 42.03 16.74 31.14
C LEU A 4 41.10 17.20 30.00
N ILE A 5 41.25 16.62 28.80
CA ILE A 5 40.29 15.70 28.15
C ILE A 5 40.58 15.59 26.64
N LEU A 6 40.87 14.35 26.23
CA LEU A 6 40.88 13.84 24.87
C LEU A 6 39.42 13.74 24.37
N PHE A 7 39.01 14.55 23.40
CA PHE A 7 37.69 14.45 22.78
C PHE A 7 37.68 13.30 21.77
N ILE A 8 37.36 12.09 22.24
CA ILE A 8 36.94 10.99 21.38
C ILE A 8 35.52 11.32 20.92
N CYS A 9 35.39 11.83 19.70
CA CYS A 9 34.11 11.99 19.03
C CYS A 9 33.65 10.61 18.55
N VAL A 10 33.14 9.79 19.48
CA VAL A 10 32.33 8.62 19.13
C VAL A 10 31.03 9.16 18.55
N CYS A 11 30.99 9.36 17.24
CA CYS A 11 29.75 9.47 16.50
C CYS A 11 29.09 8.09 16.55
N SER A 12 28.46 7.79 17.69
CA SER A 12 27.47 6.74 17.79
C SER A 12 26.41 7.08 16.76
N PHE A 13 26.48 6.45 15.59
CA PHE A 13 25.36 6.30 14.67
C PHE A 13 24.32 5.47 15.41
N LEU A 14 23.63 6.09 16.37
CA LEU A 14 22.27 5.73 16.74
C LEU A 14 21.45 6.06 15.49
N SER A 15 21.52 5.16 14.51
CA SER A 15 20.47 5.01 13.53
C SER A 15 19.22 4.79 14.37
N CYS A 16 18.45 5.87 14.57
CA CYS A 16 17.09 5.81 15.05
C CYS A 16 16.31 5.01 14.01
N LYS A 17 16.44 3.68 14.06
CA LYS A 17 15.53 2.75 13.42
C LYS A 17 14.24 2.97 14.20
N LYS A 18 13.43 3.93 13.74
CA LYS A 18 12.08 4.13 14.24
C LYS A 18 11.43 2.76 14.13
N ASN A 19 11.14 2.13 15.27
CA ASN A 19 10.57 0.78 15.38
C ASN A 19 9.19 0.77 14.74
N ASN A 20 9.12 0.79 13.41
CA ASN A 20 7.87 0.73 12.68
C ASN A 20 7.51 -0.75 12.53
N LYS A 21 6.90 -1.28 13.60
CA LYS A 21 6.53 -2.70 13.71
C LYS A 21 5.62 -3.21 12.59
N ALA A 22 4.96 -2.32 11.83
CA ALA A 22 4.06 -2.70 10.74
C ALA A 22 4.78 -3.28 9.52
N GLU A 23 5.94 -2.74 9.14
CA GLU A 23 6.74 -3.27 8.04
C GLU A 23 7.29 -4.66 8.35
N GLU A 24 7.60 -4.92 9.62
CA GLU A 24 8.11 -6.20 10.09
C GLU A 24 6.99 -7.24 10.26
N ASN A 25 5.82 -6.83 10.76
CA ASN A 25 4.70 -7.72 11.10
C ASN A 25 3.43 -7.31 10.33
N ILE A 26 3.44 -7.41 9.01
CA ILE A 26 2.35 -6.90 8.16
C ILE A 26 0.98 -7.54 8.46
N THR A 27 0.97 -8.74 9.06
CA THR A 27 -0.23 -9.50 9.43
C THR A 27 -0.93 -8.95 10.68
N ASP A 28 -0.26 -8.11 11.46
CA ASP A 28 -0.83 -7.47 12.66
C ASP A 28 -1.68 -6.23 12.35
N TYR A 29 -1.77 -5.86 11.07
CA TYR A 29 -2.36 -4.61 10.64
C TYR A 29 -3.37 -4.82 9.50
N TYR A 30 -4.41 -3.99 9.51
CA TYR A 30 -5.20 -3.68 8.33
C TYR A 30 -4.50 -2.59 7.53
N TRP A 31 -4.42 -2.75 6.20
CA TRP A 31 -3.79 -1.78 5.32
C TRP A 31 -4.86 -1.05 4.54
N VAL A 32 -5.25 0.13 5.04
CA VAL A 32 -6.40 0.88 4.55
C VAL A 32 -5.97 1.90 3.50
N LEU A 33 -6.60 1.86 2.34
CA LEU A 33 -6.36 2.79 1.24
C LEU A 33 -6.69 4.21 1.68
N LYS A 34 -5.71 5.11 1.54
CA LYS A 34 -5.85 6.55 1.83
C LYS A 34 -5.99 7.35 0.56
N THR A 35 -5.14 7.10 -0.42
CA THR A 35 -5.16 7.83 -1.70
C THR A 35 -4.93 6.86 -2.86
N ALA A 36 -5.51 7.19 -4.01
CA ALA A 36 -5.15 6.61 -5.30
C ALA A 36 -5.04 7.76 -6.29
N VAL A 37 -3.84 7.99 -6.82
CA VAL A 37 -3.54 9.13 -7.69
C VAL A 37 -3.17 8.63 -9.07
N ILE A 38 -3.88 9.09 -10.11
CA ILE A 38 -3.61 8.76 -11.51
C ILE A 38 -2.78 9.86 -12.19
N THR A 39 -1.81 9.48 -13.00
CA THR A 39 -0.98 10.38 -13.80
C THR A 39 -0.75 9.79 -15.21
N PRO A 40 -0.94 10.56 -16.29
CA PRO A 40 -1.50 11.92 -16.31
C PRO A 40 -2.97 11.96 -15.84
N ALA A 41 -3.55 13.15 -15.71
CA ALA A 41 -4.96 13.30 -15.36
C ALA A 41 -5.84 12.59 -16.40
N LYS A 42 -6.87 11.87 -15.95
CA LYS A 42 -7.79 11.10 -16.79
C LYS A 42 -9.18 11.72 -16.75
N ILE A 43 -9.90 11.70 -17.87
CA ILE A 43 -11.31 12.06 -17.91
C ILE A 43 -12.14 10.88 -17.39
N ILE A 44 -12.82 11.09 -16.26
CA ILE A 44 -13.74 10.11 -15.65
C ILE A 44 -15.05 10.85 -15.36
N ASN A 45 -16.17 10.30 -15.81
CA ASN A 45 -17.50 10.94 -15.69
C ASN A 45 -17.51 12.39 -16.23
N GLY A 46 -16.84 12.63 -17.37
CA GLY A 46 -16.77 13.93 -18.03
C GLY A 46 -15.83 14.96 -17.34
N LYS A 47 -15.18 14.60 -16.24
CA LYS A 47 -14.27 15.49 -15.49
C LYS A 47 -12.82 14.99 -15.57
N SER A 48 -11.89 15.89 -15.88
CA SER A 48 -10.46 15.60 -15.76
C SER A 48 -10.08 15.53 -14.27
N THR A 49 -9.44 14.43 -13.85
CA THR A 49 -9.06 14.21 -12.45
C THR A 49 -7.75 13.44 -12.32
N THR A 50 -7.01 13.73 -11.25
CA THR A 50 -5.91 12.91 -10.74
C THR A 50 -6.32 12.13 -9.49
N ASP A 51 -7.44 12.47 -8.85
CA ASP A 51 -8.00 11.75 -7.70
C ASP A 51 -8.76 10.52 -8.17
N TYR A 52 -8.02 9.44 -8.43
CA TYR A 52 -8.57 8.18 -8.91
C TYR A 52 -9.42 7.48 -7.84
N LYS A 53 -9.08 7.66 -6.55
CA LYS A 53 -9.81 7.03 -5.44
C LYS A 53 -11.28 7.43 -5.45
N ASN A 54 -11.57 8.71 -5.66
CA ASN A 54 -12.92 9.24 -5.57
C ASN A 54 -13.57 9.50 -6.94
N ALA A 55 -12.87 9.23 -8.05
CA ALA A 55 -13.35 9.51 -9.41
C ALA A 55 -14.65 8.76 -9.78
N LEU A 56 -14.89 7.59 -9.17
CA LEU A 56 -16.08 6.77 -9.40
C LEU A 56 -17.23 7.07 -8.42
N GLY A 57 -17.09 8.09 -7.57
CA GLY A 57 -18.09 8.51 -6.57
C GLY A 57 -17.82 7.98 -5.16
N GLU A 58 -18.42 8.63 -4.16
CA GLU A 58 -18.18 8.43 -2.72
C GLU A 58 -18.51 7.01 -2.23
N GLY A 59 -19.45 6.32 -2.87
CA GLY A 59 -19.83 4.94 -2.55
C GLY A 59 -19.07 3.87 -3.34
N SER A 60 -18.12 4.25 -4.19
CA SER A 60 -17.37 3.28 -4.99
C SER A 60 -16.41 2.45 -4.13
N CYS A 61 -15.95 1.33 -4.70
CA CYS A 61 -15.10 0.40 -3.99
C CYS A 61 -13.82 1.02 -3.42
N LEU A 62 -13.13 1.83 -4.23
CA LEU A 62 -11.91 2.50 -3.78
C LEU A 62 -12.21 3.64 -2.79
N ALA A 63 -13.36 4.31 -2.96
CA ALA A 63 -13.73 5.43 -2.11
C ALA A 63 -14.12 4.99 -0.69
N SER A 64 -14.67 3.79 -0.54
CA SER A 64 -15.27 3.27 0.69
C SER A 64 -14.33 2.30 1.40
N ASN A 65 -13.48 2.79 2.32
CA ASN A 65 -12.66 1.98 3.24
C ASN A 65 -11.94 0.73 2.65
N TYR A 66 -11.49 0.79 1.40
CA TYR A 66 -10.76 -0.30 0.75
C TYR A 66 -9.56 -0.73 1.57
N THR A 67 -9.47 -2.01 1.92
CA THR A 67 -8.52 -2.52 2.91
C THR A 67 -7.92 -3.83 2.45
N PHE A 68 -6.59 -3.94 2.55
CA PHE A 68 -5.91 -5.23 2.50
C PHE A 68 -5.77 -5.83 3.90
N ASN A 69 -6.01 -7.14 3.99
CA ASN A 69 -5.79 -7.95 5.18
C ASN A 69 -4.86 -9.13 4.83
N PHE A 70 -3.65 -9.13 5.38
CA PHE A 70 -2.70 -10.23 5.23
C PHE A 70 -2.86 -11.22 6.37
N LEU A 71 -3.10 -12.50 6.03
CA LEU A 71 -3.22 -13.59 6.98
C LEU A 71 -1.89 -14.34 7.10
N SER A 72 -1.56 -14.82 8.31
CA SER A 72 -0.36 -15.63 8.58
C SER A 72 -0.32 -16.95 7.79
N THR A 73 -1.47 -17.40 7.27
CA THR A 73 -1.59 -18.55 6.36
C THR A 73 -1.06 -18.30 4.96
N GLY A 74 -0.55 -17.10 4.66
CA GLY A 74 -0.09 -16.70 3.32
C GLY A 74 -1.23 -16.31 2.37
N ILE A 75 -2.44 -16.11 2.89
CA ILE A 75 -3.60 -15.64 2.12
C ILE A 75 -3.81 -14.14 2.36
N TYR A 76 -4.14 -13.39 1.31
CA TYR A 76 -4.56 -11.99 1.44
C TYR A 76 -6.03 -11.84 1.09
N GLN A 77 -6.69 -10.94 1.80
CA GLN A 77 -8.08 -10.57 1.57
C GLN A 77 -8.18 -9.08 1.30
N VAL A 78 -9.23 -8.69 0.58
CA VAL A 78 -9.61 -7.31 0.33
C VAL A 78 -11.02 -7.10 0.85
N SER A 79 -11.25 -6.01 1.55
CA SER A 79 -12.60 -5.60 1.96
C SER A 79 -12.85 -4.13 1.67
N SER A 80 -14.12 -3.78 1.53
CA SER A 80 -14.61 -2.41 1.37
C SER A 80 -16.14 -2.44 1.53
N ASN A 81 -16.70 -1.36 2.04
CA ASN A 81 -18.14 -1.17 2.17
C ASN A 81 -18.76 -0.51 0.92
N GLY A 82 -17.98 -0.33 -0.14
CA GLY A 82 -18.41 0.30 -1.38
C GLY A 82 -19.09 -0.67 -2.33
N SER A 83 -19.80 -0.11 -3.31
CA SER A 83 -20.41 -0.89 -4.39
C SER A 83 -19.35 -1.66 -5.19
N LEU A 84 -19.74 -2.86 -5.67
CA LEU A 84 -18.95 -3.76 -6.52
C LEU A 84 -17.72 -4.39 -5.85
N CYS A 85 -17.47 -4.14 -4.56
CA CYS A 85 -16.38 -4.81 -3.83
C CYS A 85 -16.68 -6.25 -3.43
N ASP A 86 -17.96 -6.61 -3.42
CA ASP A 86 -18.47 -7.96 -3.26
C ASP A 86 -18.00 -8.90 -4.38
N MET A 87 -17.56 -8.35 -5.51
CA MET A 87 -16.96 -9.12 -6.61
C MET A 87 -15.54 -9.64 -6.30
N VAL A 88 -14.90 -9.18 -5.22
CA VAL A 88 -13.59 -9.72 -4.85
C VAL A 88 -13.76 -11.09 -4.19
N ALA A 89 -13.28 -12.13 -4.86
CA ALA A 89 -13.52 -13.53 -4.49
C ALA A 89 -13.12 -13.89 -3.05
N ASN A 90 -12.06 -13.27 -2.51
CA ASN A 90 -11.49 -13.53 -1.19
C ASN A 90 -11.35 -15.04 -0.88
N ASN A 91 -10.85 -15.77 -1.87
CA ASN A 91 -10.73 -17.22 -1.82
C ASN A 91 -9.29 -17.66 -1.53
N ASN A 92 -9.06 -18.97 -1.49
CA ASN A 92 -7.75 -19.55 -1.18
C ASN A 92 -6.69 -19.35 -2.27
N ASP A 93 -7.06 -18.86 -3.47
CA ASP A 93 -6.13 -18.60 -4.57
C ASP A 93 -5.41 -17.24 -4.43
N GLN A 94 -5.88 -16.38 -3.51
CA GLN A 94 -5.27 -15.09 -3.21
C GLN A 94 -4.07 -15.26 -2.26
N LYS A 95 -2.89 -15.53 -2.81
CA LYS A 95 -1.65 -15.76 -2.05
C LYS A 95 -0.80 -14.50 -1.95
N TRP A 96 -0.07 -14.36 -0.85
CA TRP A 96 0.97 -13.35 -0.71
C TRP A 96 2.26 -13.93 -0.16
N SER A 97 3.37 -13.28 -0.51
CA SER A 97 4.69 -13.48 0.08
C SER A 97 5.36 -12.13 0.32
N LYS A 98 6.38 -12.10 1.18
CA LYS A 98 7.16 -10.88 1.44
C LYS A 98 8.64 -11.21 1.39
N ASP A 99 9.39 -10.39 0.66
CA ASP A 99 10.85 -10.39 0.62
C ASP A 99 11.36 -8.97 0.87
N GLY A 100 12.12 -8.80 1.96
CA GLY A 100 12.48 -7.48 2.46
C GLY A 100 11.24 -6.58 2.61
N ASN A 101 11.20 -5.50 1.83
CA ASN A 101 10.12 -4.50 1.87
C ASN A 101 9.08 -4.68 0.77
N VAL A 102 9.19 -5.75 -0.04
CA VAL A 102 8.30 -6.02 -1.15
C VAL A 102 7.34 -7.14 -0.80
N ILE A 103 6.05 -6.89 -0.93
CA ILE A 103 4.98 -7.88 -0.88
C ILE A 103 4.63 -8.25 -2.31
N THR A 104 4.59 -9.55 -2.61
CA THR A 104 4.09 -10.06 -3.89
C THR A 104 2.70 -10.66 -3.68
N LEU A 105 1.71 -10.24 -4.46
CA LEU A 105 0.39 -10.83 -4.51
C LEU A 105 0.26 -11.70 -5.76
N LEU A 106 -0.26 -12.90 -5.54
CA LEU A 106 -0.56 -13.89 -6.56
C LEU A 106 -2.04 -14.20 -6.52
N ASN A 107 -2.66 -14.27 -7.68
CA ASN A 107 -4.03 -14.76 -7.87
C ASN A 107 -4.06 -15.49 -9.21
N ASN A 108 -4.55 -16.72 -9.25
CA ASN A 108 -4.56 -17.57 -10.44
C ASN A 108 -5.29 -16.93 -11.63
N TYR A 109 -6.12 -15.92 -11.40
CA TYR A 109 -6.93 -15.24 -12.41
C TYR A 109 -6.47 -13.80 -12.72
N ALA A 110 -5.37 -13.32 -12.13
CA ALA A 110 -4.90 -11.96 -12.30
C ALA A 110 -3.38 -11.87 -12.45
N ALA A 111 -2.90 -10.77 -13.02
CA ALA A 111 -1.47 -10.47 -13.06
C ALA A 111 -0.90 -10.36 -11.64
N ILE A 112 0.36 -10.79 -11.50
CA ILE A 112 1.15 -10.63 -10.27
C ILE A 112 1.23 -9.14 -9.92
N LYS A 113 0.98 -8.80 -8.66
CA LYS A 113 1.08 -7.43 -8.16
C LYS A 113 2.19 -7.34 -7.12
N GLN A 114 2.92 -6.23 -7.12
CA GLN A 114 3.93 -5.94 -6.11
C GLN A 114 3.52 -4.69 -5.32
N LEU A 115 3.74 -4.75 -4.01
CA LEU A 115 3.54 -3.64 -3.10
C LEU A 115 4.84 -3.41 -2.33
N THR A 116 5.16 -2.16 -2.04
CA THR A 116 6.32 -1.81 -1.22
C THR A 116 5.84 -1.26 0.12
N VAL A 117 6.38 -1.81 1.22
CA VAL A 117 6.08 -1.36 2.58
C VAL A 117 7.26 -0.57 3.12
N SER A 118 6.98 0.59 3.69
CA SER A 118 7.95 1.38 4.45
C SER A 118 7.28 1.95 5.68
N GLY A 119 7.68 1.45 6.83
CA GLY A 119 7.06 1.71 8.12
C GLY A 119 5.56 1.40 8.13
N ASN A 120 4.75 2.43 8.33
CA ASN A 120 3.28 2.32 8.40
C ASN A 120 2.59 2.63 7.06
N VAL A 121 3.36 2.75 5.97
CA VAL A 121 2.86 3.07 4.64
C VAL A 121 3.14 1.90 3.71
N MET A 122 2.16 1.56 2.89
CA MET A 122 2.31 0.60 1.80
C MET A 122 1.91 1.27 0.48
N LEU A 123 2.69 1.03 -0.56
CA LEU A 123 2.48 1.58 -1.89
C LEU A 123 2.22 0.46 -2.89
N GLN A 124 1.27 0.67 -3.78
CA GLN A 124 1.07 -0.15 -4.97
C GLN A 124 1.07 0.77 -6.19
N THR A 125 1.83 0.39 -7.21
CA THR A 125 1.81 1.06 -8.52
C THR A 125 1.13 0.16 -9.53
N THR A 126 0.27 0.72 -10.37
CA THR A 126 -0.34 -0.01 -11.49
C THR A 126 -0.33 0.87 -12.71
N SER A 127 0.02 0.28 -13.86
CA SER A 127 0.10 0.99 -15.13
C SER A 127 -0.81 0.34 -16.15
N PHE A 128 -1.43 1.15 -17.00
CA PHE A 128 -2.21 0.67 -18.13
C PHE A 128 -2.18 1.70 -19.26
N THR A 129 -2.40 1.22 -20.48
CA THR A 129 -2.47 2.07 -21.67
C THR A 129 -3.91 2.16 -22.14
N GLU A 130 -4.39 3.37 -22.39
CA GLU A 130 -5.71 3.63 -22.96
C GLU A 130 -5.59 4.80 -23.94
N ASN A 131 -6.12 4.67 -25.16
CA ASN A 131 -6.05 5.69 -26.20
C ASN A 131 -4.62 6.21 -26.46
N ASN A 132 -3.63 5.31 -26.48
CA ASN A 132 -2.19 5.60 -26.62
C ASN A 132 -1.59 6.47 -25.50
N VAL A 133 -2.28 6.62 -24.37
CA VAL A 133 -1.77 7.29 -23.17
C VAL A 133 -1.44 6.24 -22.11
N ASN A 134 -0.21 6.28 -21.60
CA ASN A 134 0.22 5.45 -20.49
C ASN A 134 -0.17 6.13 -19.17
N TYR A 135 -1.10 5.52 -18.45
CA TYR A 135 -1.51 5.96 -17.12
C TYR A 135 -0.79 5.15 -16.05
N ASN A 136 -0.40 5.83 -14.98
CA ASN A 136 0.12 5.23 -13.76
C ASN A 136 -0.79 5.62 -12.61
N ILE A 137 -1.18 4.65 -11.80
CA ILE A 137 -1.91 4.86 -10.56
C ILE A 137 -1.02 4.47 -9.39
N ILE A 138 -0.83 5.38 -8.45
CA ILE A 138 -0.17 5.12 -7.18
C ILE A 138 -1.23 5.06 -6.08
N TYR A 139 -1.38 3.88 -5.49
CA TYR A 139 -2.23 3.64 -4.33
C TYR A 139 -1.37 3.72 -3.07
N THR A 140 -1.81 4.52 -2.09
CA THR A 140 -1.15 4.65 -0.79
C THR A 140 -2.06 4.13 0.30
N TYR A 141 -1.56 3.18 1.09
CA TYR A 141 -2.25 2.56 2.21
C TYR A 141 -1.56 2.94 3.52
N SER A 142 -2.33 2.99 4.60
CA SER A 142 -1.80 3.14 5.96
C SER A 142 -2.12 1.92 6.81
N ALA A 143 -1.16 1.52 7.63
CA ALA A 143 -1.32 0.49 8.63
C ALA A 143 -2.22 0.97 9.77
N ILE A 144 -3.24 0.16 10.10
CA ILE A 144 -4.11 0.30 11.27
C ILE A 144 -3.98 -0.99 12.07
N LYS A 145 -3.58 -0.90 13.34
CA LYS A 145 -3.43 -2.08 14.20
C LYS A 145 -4.79 -2.80 14.29
N LYS A 146 -4.78 -4.12 14.13
CA LYS A 146 -5.96 -4.97 14.34
C LYS A 146 -6.35 -5.04 15.81
#